data_AF-A0A183T1H9-F1
#
_entry.id   AF-A0A183T1H9-F1
#
_cell.length_a   1.000
_cell.length_b   1.000
_cell.length_c   1.000
_cell.angle_alpha   90.00
_cell.angle_beta   90.00
_cell.angle_gamma   90.00
#
_symmetry.space_group_name_H-M   'P 1'
#
loop_
_entity.id
_entity.type
_entity.pdbx_description
1 polymer ?
#
loop_
_entity_poly.entity_id
_entity_poly.type
_entity_poly.pdbx_seq_one_letter_code
_entity_poly.pdbx_strand_id
1 'polypeptide(L)'
;MVLQLYDGMTARVTDSGTVSEAFAVTNAVKQGCVLALTLFSRMFLAMLMDAYRDEQPGIRIAYRTDGHLLNIRRMQDSTRVSTTTVHDFLFADDCTLNTMTEEDMQMSMELFAAGCADL
;
A
#
# COMPACT_ATOMS: atom_id res chain seq x y z
N MET A 1 -6.70 16.47 2.98
CA MET A 1 -5.55 17.38 3.27
C MET A 1 -4.42 17.32 2.22
N VAL A 2 -4.57 16.59 1.10
CA VAL A 2 -3.57 16.54 0.01
C VAL A 2 -3.80 17.65 -1.04
N LEU A 3 -5.06 18.03 -1.29
CA LEU A 3 -5.45 19.07 -2.27
C LEU A 3 -4.79 20.45 -2.05
N GLN A 4 -4.49 20.83 -0.81
CA GLN A 4 -3.88 22.14 -0.51
C GLN A 4 -2.45 22.29 -1.04
N LEU A 5 -1.72 21.18 -1.28
CA LEU A 5 -0.32 21.23 -1.73
C LEU A 5 -0.19 21.72 -3.18
N TYR A 6 -1.26 21.61 -3.97
CA TYR A 6 -1.25 21.85 -5.41
C TYR A 6 -2.29 22.89 -5.85
N ASP A 7 -2.91 23.60 -4.90
CA ASP A 7 -3.93 24.61 -5.20
C ASP A 7 -3.33 25.73 -6.07
N GLY A 8 -4.00 26.05 -7.17
CA GLY A 8 -3.51 26.99 -8.18
C GLY A 8 -2.36 26.48 -9.07
N MET A 9 -1.94 25.22 -8.98
CA MET A 9 -0.88 24.68 -9.84
C MET A 9 -1.41 24.43 -11.27
N THR A 10 -0.65 24.87 -12.27
CA THR A 10 -0.91 24.57 -13.69
C THR A 10 0.26 23.81 -14.31
N ALA A 11 -0.04 22.91 -15.25
CA ALA A 11 0.95 22.15 -16.01
C ALA A 11 0.81 22.37 -17.52
N ARG A 12 1.86 22.04 -18.26
CA ARG A 12 1.90 21.93 -19.73
C ARG A 12 2.55 20.62 -20.11
N VAL A 13 2.11 20.02 -21.21
CA VAL A 13 2.68 18.79 -21.77
C VAL A 13 3.47 19.18 -23.02
N THR A 14 4.70 18.69 -23.12
CA THR A 14 5.49 18.78 -24.35
C THR A 14 5.52 17.41 -25.00
N ASP A 15 5.04 17.32 -26.24
CA ASP A 15 5.15 16.13 -27.07
C ASP A 15 5.76 16.52 -28.42
N SER A 16 6.83 15.82 -28.81
CA SER A 16 7.45 15.95 -30.13
C SER A 16 7.78 17.41 -30.53
N GLY A 17 8.16 18.24 -29.56
CA GLY A 17 8.50 19.67 -29.76
C GLY A 17 7.31 20.63 -29.71
N THR A 18 6.08 20.13 -29.63
CA THR A 18 4.86 20.94 -29.47
C THR A 18 4.50 21.03 -27.98
N VAL A 19 4.15 22.23 -27.51
CA VAL A 19 3.80 22.48 -26.09
C VAL A 19 2.31 22.79 -25.99
N SER A 20 1.59 22.12 -25.08
CA SER A 20 0.17 22.37 -24.82
C SER A 20 -0.07 23.74 -24.16
N GLU A 21 -1.32 24.20 -24.20
CA GLU A 21 -1.77 25.27 -23.31
C GLU A 21 -1.64 24.83 -21.84
N ALA A 22 -1.55 25.81 -20.93
CA ALA A 22 -1.52 25.54 -19.50
C ALA A 22 -2.90 25.07 -19.02
N PHE A 23 -2.94 24.01 -18.22
CA PHE A 23 -4.16 23.51 -17.58
C PHE A 23 -3.93 23.30 -16.09
N ALA A 24 -5.00 23.41 -15.30
CA ALA A 24 -4.94 23.22 -13.85
C ALA A 24 -4.69 21.75 -13.50
N VAL A 25 -3.81 21.51 -12.53
CA VAL A 25 -3.52 20.18 -12.00
C VAL A 25 -4.50 19.89 -10.86
N THR A 26 -5.41 18.94 -11.07
CA THR A 26 -6.44 18.61 -10.08
C THR A 26 -6.07 17.38 -9.23
N ASN A 27 -5.58 16.31 -9.88
CA ASN A 27 -5.37 15.00 -9.24
C ASN A 27 -4.00 14.38 -9.52
N ALA A 28 -3.13 15.07 -10.28
CA ALA A 28 -1.86 14.52 -10.74
C ALA A 28 -0.67 15.11 -9.98
N VAL A 29 0.40 14.33 -9.87
CA VAL A 29 1.68 14.76 -9.30
C VAL A 29 2.79 14.53 -10.32
N LYS A 30 3.81 15.39 -10.31
CA LYS A 30 4.92 15.29 -11.27
C LYS A 30 5.74 14.01 -11.01
N GLN A 31 5.94 13.19 -12.04
CA GLN A 31 6.80 12.01 -11.99
C GLN A 31 8.24 12.39 -11.58
N GLY A 32 8.86 11.58 -10.72
CA GLY A 32 10.19 11.86 -10.16
C GLY A 32 10.20 12.86 -9.00
N CYS A 33 9.04 13.38 -8.59
CA CYS A 33 8.94 14.11 -7.32
C CYS A 33 8.94 13.12 -6.17
N VAL A 34 9.87 13.24 -5.22
CA VAL A 34 9.92 12.39 -4.01
C VAL A 34 8.60 12.43 -3.24
N LEU A 35 7.94 13.59 -3.22
CA LEU A 35 6.65 13.78 -2.55
C LEU A 35 5.51 13.00 -3.23
N ALA A 36 5.57 12.84 -4.56
CA ALA A 36 4.58 12.06 -5.30
C ALA A 36 4.54 10.61 -4.82
N LEU A 37 5.72 10.01 -4.65
CA LEU A 37 5.84 8.64 -4.19
C LEU A 37 5.29 8.48 -2.77
N THR A 38 5.68 9.36 -1.84
CA THR A 38 5.19 9.30 -0.45
C THR A 38 3.68 9.50 -0.33
N LEU A 39 3.10 10.40 -1.11
CA LEU A 39 1.66 10.63 -1.13
C LEU A 39 0.91 9.44 -1.73
N PHE A 40 1.41 8.89 -2.84
CA PHE A 40 0.87 7.68 -3.45
C PHE A 40 0.90 6.50 -2.48
N SER A 41 2.07 6.18 -1.91
CA SER A 41 2.23 5.09 -0.95
C SER A 41 1.31 5.24 0.26
N ARG A 42 1.07 6.48 0.72
CA ARG A 42 0.18 6.72 1.87
C ARG A 42 -1.30 6.54 1.51
N MET A 43 -1.72 7.02 0.34
CA MET A 43 -3.10 6.83 -0.13
C MET A 43 -3.36 5.35 -0.39
N PHE A 44 -2.42 4.69 -1.06
CA PHE A 44 -2.46 3.28 -1.38
C PHE A 44 -2.52 2.42 -0.11
N LEU A 45 -1.65 2.67 0.88
CA LEU A 45 -1.69 1.96 2.16
C LEU A 45 -3.00 2.20 2.92
N ALA A 46 -3.56 3.43 2.86
CA ALA A 46 -4.84 3.72 3.51
C ALA A 46 -6.00 2.95 2.85
N MET A 47 -6.02 2.87 1.52
CA MET A 47 -6.98 2.07 0.76
C MET A 47 -6.85 0.59 1.10
N LEU A 48 -5.65 0.02 1.09
CA LEU A 48 -5.44 -1.39 1.45
C LEU A 48 -5.87 -1.68 2.89
N MET A 49 -5.51 -0.80 3.82
CA MET A 49 -5.95 -0.92 5.21
C MET A 49 -7.47 -0.89 5.33
N ASP A 50 -8.19 -0.19 4.42
CA ASP A 50 -9.65 -0.13 4.38
C ASP A 50 -10.27 -1.39 3.75
N ALA A 51 -9.76 -1.78 2.58
CA ALA A 51 -10.20 -2.97 1.85
C ALA A 51 -10.03 -4.27 2.66
N TYR A 52 -8.99 -4.37 3.49
CA TYR A 52 -8.72 -5.53 4.35
C TYR A 52 -9.15 -5.34 5.81
N ARG A 53 -10.00 -4.34 6.15
CA ARG A 53 -10.39 -4.10 7.56
C ARG A 53 -11.03 -5.30 8.23
N ASP A 54 -11.95 -5.94 7.52
CA ASP A 54 -12.84 -6.97 8.06
C ASP A 54 -12.40 -8.39 7.66
N GLU A 55 -11.51 -8.50 6.69
CA GLU A 55 -11.09 -9.73 6.04
C GLU A 55 -9.65 -10.10 6.44
N GLN A 56 -9.37 -11.40 6.63
CA GLN A 56 -8.04 -11.89 7.03
C GLN A 56 -7.22 -12.64 5.95
N PRO A 57 -7.33 -12.38 4.63
CA PRO A 57 -6.39 -12.95 3.69
C PRO A 57 -5.00 -12.32 3.93
N GLY A 58 -4.05 -13.12 4.39
CA GLY A 58 -2.71 -12.65 4.72
C GLY A 58 -1.84 -13.75 5.33
N ILE A 59 -0.53 -13.54 5.36
CA ILE A 59 0.41 -14.46 6.02
C ILE A 59 0.43 -14.16 7.51
N ARG A 60 0.07 -15.16 8.33
CA ARG A 60 0.15 -15.09 9.78
C ARG A 60 1.58 -15.35 10.24
N ILE A 61 2.20 -14.35 10.85
CA ILE A 61 3.55 -14.42 11.40
C ILE A 61 3.45 -14.46 12.93
N ALA A 62 3.86 -15.59 13.50
CA ALA A 62 4.07 -15.71 14.93
C ALA A 62 5.42 -15.06 15.32
N TYR A 63 5.41 -14.19 16.32
CA TYR A 63 6.62 -13.52 16.80
C TYR A 63 6.65 -13.44 18.34
N ARG A 64 7.84 -13.26 18.88
CA ARG A 64 8.09 -12.96 20.30
C ARG A 64 9.08 -11.82 20.39
N THR A 65 8.90 -10.95 21.38
CA THR A 65 9.80 -9.81 21.66
C THR A 65 10.73 -10.07 22.84
N ASP A 66 10.67 -11.25 23.48
CA ASP A 66 11.59 -11.60 24.56
C ASP A 66 12.97 -12.02 24.03
N GLY A 67 14.02 -11.60 24.74
CA GLY A 67 15.40 -11.62 24.24
C GLY A 67 15.95 -12.98 23.78
N HIS A 68 17.11 -12.92 23.11
CA HIS A 68 17.78 -14.01 22.37
C HIS A 68 17.03 -14.50 21.13
N LEU A 69 17.23 -13.78 20.02
CA LEU A 69 16.66 -13.99 18.69
C LEU A 69 16.87 -15.41 18.10
N LEU A 70 17.86 -16.18 18.58
CA LEU A 70 18.26 -17.46 17.98
C LEU A 70 17.66 -18.70 18.66
N ASN A 71 16.84 -18.54 19.70
CA ASN A 71 16.22 -19.68 20.38
C ASN A 71 14.82 -20.00 19.82
N ILE A 72 14.77 -20.66 18.67
CA ILE A 72 13.54 -21.05 17.95
C ILE A 72 12.62 -21.91 18.82
N ARG A 73 13.18 -22.69 19.76
CA ARG A 73 12.40 -23.56 20.66
C ARG A 73 11.38 -22.79 21.50
N ARG A 74 11.62 -21.50 21.73
CA ARG A 74 10.67 -20.61 22.43
C ARG A 74 9.43 -20.29 21.61
N MET A 75 9.47 -20.41 20.28
CA MET A 75 8.27 -20.27 19.45
C MET A 75 7.29 -21.44 19.65
N GLN A 76 7.76 -22.58 20.18
CA GLN A 76 6.93 -23.75 20.47
C GLN A 76 6.17 -23.61 21.80
N ASP A 77 6.60 -22.70 22.66
CA ASP A 77 5.90 -22.39 23.91
C ASP A 77 4.78 -21.39 23.62
N SER A 78 3.53 -21.82 23.84
CA SER A 78 2.33 -21.00 23.61
C SER A 78 2.29 -19.71 24.43
N THR A 79 3.06 -19.63 25.52
CA THR A 79 3.08 -18.43 26.36
C THR A 79 3.92 -17.32 25.72
N ARG A 80 3.36 -16.10 25.67
CA ARG A 80 4.02 -14.86 25.20
C ARG A 80 4.35 -14.80 23.69
N VAL A 81 3.83 -15.73 22.89
CA VAL A 81 3.85 -15.63 21.41
C VAL A 81 2.71 -14.71 20.99
N SER A 82 3.01 -13.71 20.17
CA SER A 82 2.03 -12.86 19.49
C SER A 82 1.94 -13.26 18.03
N THR A 83 0.83 -12.96 17.37
CA THR A 83 0.67 -13.18 15.92
C THR A 83 0.29 -11.87 15.27
N THR A 84 0.97 -11.54 14.19
CA THR A 84 0.56 -10.46 13.29
C THR A 84 0.21 -11.06 11.94
N THR A 85 -0.71 -10.45 11.22
CA THR A 85 -0.98 -10.80 9.82
C THR A 85 -0.29 -9.77 8.94
N VAL A 86 0.37 -10.23 7.89
CA VAL A 86 0.94 -9.39 6.83
C VAL A 86 0.14 -9.65 5.58
N HIS A 87 -0.54 -8.61 5.09
CA HIS A 87 -1.44 -8.70 3.94
C HIS A 87 -0.72 -8.35 2.63
N ASP A 88 0.14 -7.34 2.69
CA ASP A 88 0.78 -6.74 1.52
C ASP A 88 2.25 -6.39 1.77
N PHE A 89 3.02 -6.35 0.69
CA PHE A 89 4.36 -5.78 0.63
C PHE A 89 4.39 -4.67 -0.42
N LEU A 90 4.53 -3.43 0.04
CA LEU A 90 4.57 -2.24 -0.81
C LEU A 90 6.00 -1.86 -1.17
N PHE A 91 6.22 -1.59 -2.46
CA PHE A 91 7.42 -0.92 -2.94
C PHE A 91 7.05 0.10 -4.02
N ALA A 92 7.28 1.38 -3.72
CA ALA A 92 6.94 2.46 -4.64
C ALA A 92 5.46 2.42 -5.07
N ASP A 93 5.20 2.17 -6.35
CA ASP A 93 3.89 1.97 -6.96
C ASP A 93 3.45 0.50 -7.04
N ASP A 94 4.35 -0.45 -6.76
CA ASP A 94 4.10 -1.88 -6.78
C ASP A 94 3.64 -2.41 -5.42
N CYS A 95 2.78 -3.42 -5.47
CA CYS A 95 2.31 -4.17 -4.32
C CYS A 95 2.29 -5.66 -4.61
N THR A 96 2.79 -6.46 -3.67
CA THR A 96 2.61 -7.92 -3.71
C THR A 96 1.68 -8.33 -2.57
N LEU A 97 0.52 -8.89 -2.93
CA LEU A 97 -0.42 -9.49 -2.00
C LEU A 97 0.05 -10.89 -1.64
N ASN A 98 0.09 -11.19 -0.34
CA ASN A 98 0.66 -12.44 0.16
C ASN A 98 -0.37 -13.19 1.01
N THR A 99 -0.78 -14.36 0.52
CA THR A 99 -1.77 -15.23 1.18
C THR A 99 -1.26 -16.67 1.23
N MET A 100 -1.89 -17.52 2.05
CA MET A 100 -1.46 -18.92 2.20
C MET A 100 -2.11 -19.86 1.18
N THR A 101 -3.24 -19.47 0.59
CA THR A 101 -4.01 -20.30 -0.34
C THR A 101 -4.37 -19.52 -1.60
N GLU A 102 -4.67 -20.25 -2.68
CA GLU A 102 -5.12 -19.66 -3.94
C GLU A 102 -6.50 -18.99 -3.78
N GLU A 103 -7.38 -19.57 -2.97
CA GLU A 103 -8.69 -18.99 -2.66
C GLU A 103 -8.55 -17.66 -1.92
N ASP A 104 -7.65 -17.58 -0.93
CA ASP A 104 -7.37 -16.34 -0.22
C ASP A 104 -6.74 -15.30 -1.15
N MET A 105 -5.94 -15.74 -2.13
CA MET A 105 -5.33 -14.85 -3.12
C MET A 105 -6.39 -14.22 -4.04
N GLN A 106 -7.33 -15.04 -4.51
CA GLN A 106 -8.46 -14.57 -5.32
C GLN A 106 -9.32 -13.56 -4.55
N MET A 107 -9.66 -13.88 -3.29
CA MET A 107 -10.39 -12.99 -2.40
C MET A 107 -9.63 -11.68 -2.14
N SER A 108 -8.31 -11.76 -1.92
CA SER A 108 -7.46 -10.59 -1.72
C SER A 108 -7.43 -9.66 -2.93
N MET A 109 -7.44 -10.21 -4.14
CA MET A 109 -7.55 -9.47 -5.39
C MET A 109 -8.93 -8.83 -5.60
N GLU A 110 -10.01 -9.52 -5.21
CA GLU A 110 -11.37 -8.98 -5.28
C GLU A 110 -11.55 -7.78 -4.34
N LEU A 111 -11.05 -7.89 -3.10
CA LEU A 111 -11.03 -6.79 -2.14
C LEU A 111 -10.18 -5.61 -2.63
N PHE A 112 -9.01 -5.89 -3.21
CA PHE A 112 -8.16 -4.87 -3.82
C PHE A 112 -8.88 -4.13 -4.95
N ALA A 113 -9.54 -4.86 -5.85
CA ALA A 113 -10.28 -4.28 -6.97
C ALA A 113 -11.47 -3.44 -6.48
N ALA A 114 -12.18 -3.88 -5.45
CA ALA A 114 -13.27 -3.14 -4.83
C ALA A 114 -12.76 -1.83 -4.20
N GLY A 115 -11.69 -1.89 -3.39
CA GLY A 115 -11.09 -0.68 -2.80
C GLY A 115 -10.56 0.32 -3.83
N CYS A 116 -10.04 -0.16 -4.96
CA CYS A 116 -9.64 0.70 -6.07
C CYS A 116 -10.81 1.44 -6.74
N ALA A 117 -12.02 0.89 -6.69
CA ALA A 117 -13.21 1.53 -7.28
C ALA A 117 -13.73 2.70 -6.41
N ASP A 118 -13.31 2.77 -5.15
CA ASP A 118 -13.69 3.80 -4.18
C ASP A 118 -12.68 4.96 -4.06
N LEU A 119 -11.57 4.92 -4.84
CA LEU A 119 -10.55 5.97 -4.96
C LEU A 119 -10.93 7.05 -6.00
#